data_AF-A0A3Q8DB26-F1
#
_entry.id   AF-A0A3Q8DB26-F1
#
_cell.length_a   1.000
_cell.length_b   1.000
_cell.length_c   1.000
_cell.angle_alpha   90.00
_cell.angle_beta   90.00
_cell.angle_gamma   90.00
#
_symmetry.space_group_name_H-M   'P 1'
#
loop_
_entity.id
_entity.type
_entity.pdbx_description
1 polymer ?
#
loop_
_entity_poly.entity_id
_entity_poly.type
_entity_poly.pdbx_seq_one_letter_code
_entity_poly.pdbx_strand_id
1 'polypeptide(L)'
;MEMLGNFLLQTITSTAFSLVFLTGVGWLLRTWIGNRIHLSIKNQYDNKLERLKAELKTESDAHLTDMKAELDRQSNILKIAAASFSEVQKATISRKIDAVDILWKGIIDFRKIFPGAASFTDVLTDEEMKNFYTDPRLHKYSHELEQFDMICLINANSEEVKLVRPHIGEFVWALYSTYCTILMRSIYLLKSGKDEPSKVAWHCDNNIENLILVAFGEECSSEFKKLRWGRYQWLHNQFDSSLFKAIDTLLTGKSFSDAALHEAQLMERQISASRSNELKIPYPL
;
A
#
# COMPACT_ATOMS: atom_id res chain seq x y z
N MET A 1 -96.38 48.20 67.66
CA MET A 1 -95.95 48.31 66.24
C MET A 1 -94.46 47.97 66.11
N GLU A 2 -93.98 46.89 66.76
CA GLU A 2 -92.56 46.48 66.79
C GLU A 2 -92.31 45.04 66.28
N MET A 3 -93.36 44.24 66.04
CA MET A 3 -93.23 42.85 65.59
C MET A 3 -93.01 42.68 64.07
N LEU A 4 -93.24 43.71 63.24
CA LEU A 4 -93.06 43.64 61.78
C LEU A 4 -91.62 43.97 61.32
N GLY A 5 -90.86 44.75 62.10
CA GLY A 5 -89.47 45.11 61.77
C GLY A 5 -88.48 43.95 61.95
N ASN A 6 -88.67 43.12 62.98
CA ASN A 6 -87.78 42.00 63.26
C ASN A 6 -87.97 40.82 62.29
N PHE A 7 -89.17 40.64 61.74
CA PHE A 7 -89.45 39.57 60.77
C PHE A 7 -88.90 39.88 59.37
N LEU A 8 -88.89 41.15 58.96
CA LEU A 8 -88.28 41.62 57.70
C LEU A 8 -86.74 41.60 57.75
N LEU A 9 -86.13 41.92 58.91
CA LEU A 9 -84.68 41.83 59.09
C LEU A 9 -84.17 40.37 59.15
N GLN A 10 -84.93 39.43 59.72
CA GLN A 10 -84.58 38.01 59.73
C GLN A 10 -84.77 37.32 58.37
N THR A 11 -85.76 37.73 57.58
CA THR A 11 -85.95 37.16 56.24
C THR A 11 -84.91 37.68 55.26
N ILE A 12 -84.57 38.98 55.28
CA ILE A 12 -83.54 39.58 54.39
C ILE A 12 -82.13 39.07 54.72
N THR A 13 -81.82 38.78 55.99
CA THR A 13 -80.51 38.21 56.38
C THR A 13 -80.35 36.74 55.97
N SER A 14 -81.44 35.96 55.90
CA SER A 14 -81.39 34.54 55.47
C SER A 14 -81.23 34.37 53.94
N THR A 15 -81.81 35.27 53.14
CA THR A 15 -81.66 35.25 51.67
C THR A 15 -80.30 35.77 51.22
N ALA A 16 -79.73 36.76 51.92
CA ALA A 16 -78.39 37.27 51.64
C ALA A 16 -77.28 36.24 51.94
N PHE A 17 -77.41 35.49 53.03
CA PHE A 17 -76.45 34.43 53.39
C PHE A 17 -76.44 33.28 52.37
N SER A 18 -77.61 32.92 51.84
CA SER A 18 -77.75 31.85 50.85
C SER A 18 -77.09 32.18 49.51
N LEU A 19 -77.14 33.46 49.09
CA LEU A 19 -76.52 33.93 47.84
C LEU A 19 -74.98 34.00 47.96
N VAL A 20 -74.47 34.42 49.12
CA VAL A 20 -73.02 34.45 49.41
C VAL A 20 -72.46 33.03 49.53
N PHE A 21 -73.23 32.11 50.14
CA PHE A 21 -72.81 30.71 50.25
C PHE A 21 -72.79 30.01 48.88
N LEU A 22 -73.77 30.27 48.01
CA LEU A 22 -73.80 29.72 46.64
C LEU A 22 -72.66 30.27 45.77
N THR A 23 -72.33 31.56 45.89
CA THR A 23 -71.21 32.15 45.14
C THR A 23 -69.86 31.65 45.67
N GLY A 24 -69.69 31.50 46.99
CA GLY A 24 -68.50 30.89 47.59
C GLY A 24 -68.30 29.42 47.23
N VAL A 25 -69.37 28.61 47.24
CA VAL A 25 -69.33 27.20 46.83
C VAL A 25 -69.05 27.07 45.33
N GLY A 26 -69.64 27.92 44.49
CA GLY A 26 -69.34 27.95 43.05
C GLY A 26 -67.88 28.31 42.74
N TRP A 27 -67.29 29.24 43.50
CA TRP A 27 -65.89 29.61 43.38
C TRP A 27 -64.94 28.49 43.85
N LEU A 28 -65.26 27.83 44.96
CA LEU A 28 -64.54 26.65 45.46
C LEU A 28 -64.62 25.47 44.49
N LEU A 29 -65.79 25.20 43.92
CA LEU A 29 -65.95 24.15 42.90
C LEU A 29 -65.15 24.50 41.64
N ARG A 30 -65.14 25.76 41.20
CA ARG A 30 -64.36 26.20 40.03
C ARG A 30 -62.86 26.04 40.26
N THR A 31 -62.35 26.43 41.43
CA THR A 31 -60.93 26.28 41.78
C THR A 31 -60.55 24.82 42.01
N TRP A 32 -61.42 24.02 42.62
CA TRP A 32 -61.20 22.59 42.83
C TRP A 32 -61.21 21.80 41.52
N ILE A 33 -62.21 22.00 40.65
CA ILE A 33 -62.28 21.35 39.33
C ILE A 33 -61.11 21.78 38.44
N GLY A 34 -60.76 23.08 38.47
CA GLY A 34 -59.64 23.63 37.72
C GLY A 34 -58.31 23.00 38.14
N ASN A 35 -58.06 22.90 39.45
CA ASN A 35 -56.86 22.25 39.97
C ASN A 35 -56.83 20.76 39.64
N ARG A 36 -57.94 20.02 39.76
CA ARG A 36 -58.02 18.59 39.43
C ARG A 36 -57.73 18.33 37.95
N ILE A 37 -58.32 19.13 37.06
CA ILE A 37 -58.10 19.02 35.61
C ILE A 37 -56.65 19.36 35.29
N HIS A 38 -56.11 20.46 35.83
CA HIS A 38 -54.72 20.86 35.62
C HIS A 38 -53.73 19.81 36.15
N LEU A 39 -53.97 19.22 37.32
CA LEU A 39 -53.14 18.14 37.87
C LEU A 39 -53.19 16.88 36.98
N SER A 40 -54.37 16.53 36.47
CA SER A 40 -54.54 15.37 35.58
C SER A 40 -53.83 15.55 34.25
N ILE A 41 -53.90 16.76 33.67
CA ILE A 41 -53.23 17.11 32.43
C ILE A 41 -51.72 17.10 32.64
N LYS A 42 -51.24 17.72 33.73
CA LYS A 42 -49.81 17.72 34.08
C LYS A 42 -49.26 16.31 34.23
N ASN A 43 -49.94 15.44 34.98
CA ASN A 43 -49.52 14.03 35.11
C ASN A 43 -49.51 13.30 33.76
N GLN A 44 -50.47 13.56 32.87
CA GLN A 44 -50.45 12.95 31.52
C GLN A 44 -49.27 13.45 30.68
N TYR A 45 -48.92 14.73 30.76
CA TYR A 45 -47.75 15.28 30.07
C TYR A 45 -46.46 14.75 30.66
N ASP A 46 -46.33 14.73 31.99
CA ASP A 46 -45.15 14.19 32.68
C ASP A 46 -44.96 12.71 32.32
N ASN A 47 -46.02 11.90 32.34
CA ASN A 47 -45.98 10.49 31.92
C ASN A 47 -45.60 10.31 30.43
N LYS A 48 -46.13 11.15 29.53
CA LYS A 48 -45.75 11.11 28.11
C LYS A 48 -44.29 11.50 27.91
N LEU A 49 -43.82 12.49 28.66
CA LEU A 49 -42.45 12.98 28.57
C LEU A 49 -41.46 11.96 29.13
N GLU A 50 -41.78 11.32 30.26
CA GLU A 50 -41.01 10.19 30.78
C GLU A 50 -40.98 9.01 29.81
N ARG A 51 -42.12 8.68 29.20
CA ARG A 51 -42.18 7.60 28.21
C ARG A 51 -41.34 7.90 26.97
N LEU A 52 -41.47 9.09 26.38
CA LEU A 52 -40.65 9.49 25.23
C LEU A 52 -39.16 9.55 25.57
N LYS A 53 -38.83 10.00 26.78
CA LYS A 53 -37.44 10.05 27.25
C LYS A 53 -36.88 8.65 27.48
N ALA A 54 -37.69 7.72 27.98
CA ALA A 54 -37.33 6.32 28.09
C ALA A 54 -37.15 5.69 26.71
N GLU A 55 -38.05 5.95 25.78
CA GLU A 55 -38.03 5.43 24.40
C GLU A 55 -36.80 5.93 23.61
N LEU A 56 -36.55 7.25 23.61
CA LEU A 56 -35.35 7.85 23.02
C LEU A 56 -34.06 7.30 23.63
N LYS A 57 -34.05 7.05 24.95
CA LYS A 57 -32.90 6.48 25.61
C LYS A 57 -32.68 5.03 25.20
N THR A 58 -33.74 4.22 25.13
CA THR A 58 -33.63 2.83 24.66
C THR A 58 -33.20 2.74 23.21
N GLU A 59 -33.71 3.63 22.34
CA GLU A 59 -33.33 3.69 20.93
C GLU A 59 -31.87 4.14 20.77
N SER A 60 -31.45 5.16 21.52
CA SER A 60 -30.06 5.61 21.56
C SER A 60 -29.12 4.52 22.08
N ASP A 61 -29.48 3.82 23.16
CA ASP A 61 -28.66 2.75 23.73
C ASP A 61 -28.59 1.54 22.77
N ALA A 62 -29.68 1.22 22.06
CA ALA A 62 -29.69 0.19 21.01
C ALA A 62 -28.78 0.59 19.83
N HIS A 63 -28.87 1.83 19.34
CA HIS A 63 -27.98 2.31 18.27
C HIS A 63 -26.51 2.34 18.68
N LEU A 64 -26.20 2.74 19.92
CA LEU A 64 -24.81 2.75 20.40
C LEU A 64 -24.23 1.34 20.56
N THR A 65 -25.04 0.38 20.99
CA THR A 65 -24.61 -1.02 21.11
C THR A 65 -24.39 -1.66 19.74
N ASP A 66 -25.26 -1.39 18.77
CA ASP A 66 -25.11 -1.83 17.39
C ASP A 66 -23.86 -1.23 16.72
N MET A 67 -23.64 0.08 16.85
CA MET A 67 -22.43 0.74 16.35
C MET A 67 -21.15 0.20 16.98
N LYS A 68 -21.17 -0.09 18.29
CA LYS A 68 -20.02 -0.69 18.98
C LYS A 68 -19.75 -2.11 18.48
N ALA A 69 -20.79 -2.92 18.32
CA ALA A 69 -20.66 -4.28 17.83
C ALA A 69 -20.07 -4.31 16.41
N GLU A 70 -20.51 -3.41 15.53
CA GLU A 70 -19.96 -3.31 14.18
C GLU A 70 -18.52 -2.78 14.18
N LEU A 71 -18.19 -1.79 15.02
CA LEU A 71 -16.82 -1.29 15.16
C LEU A 71 -15.87 -2.38 15.67
N ASP A 72 -16.31 -3.18 16.65
CA ASP A 72 -15.54 -4.31 17.15
C ASP A 72 -15.38 -5.40 16.07
N ARG A 73 -16.42 -5.65 15.26
CA ARG A 73 -16.34 -6.58 14.12
C ARG A 73 -15.31 -6.12 13.10
N GLN A 74 -15.32 -4.84 12.73
CA GLN A 74 -14.35 -4.26 11.80
C GLN A 74 -12.93 -4.29 12.37
N SER A 75 -12.77 -3.95 13.65
CA SER A 75 -11.49 -4.04 14.36
C SER A 75 -10.95 -5.47 14.37
N ASN A 76 -11.80 -6.47 14.60
CA ASN A 76 -11.41 -7.87 14.57
C ASN A 76 -11.06 -8.35 13.15
N ILE A 77 -11.82 -7.95 12.13
CA ILE A 77 -11.50 -8.25 10.73
C ILE A 77 -10.13 -7.65 10.36
N LEU A 78 -9.90 -6.38 10.71
CA LEU A 78 -8.62 -5.71 10.49
C LEU A 78 -7.47 -6.41 11.21
N LYS A 79 -7.66 -6.82 12.47
CA LYS A 79 -6.65 -7.58 13.23
C LYS A 79 -6.34 -8.93 12.61
N ILE A 80 -7.36 -9.68 12.19
CA ILE A 80 -7.19 -10.99 11.53
C ILE A 80 -6.49 -10.82 10.18
N ALA A 81 -6.88 -9.81 9.41
CA ALA A 81 -6.24 -9.47 8.14
C ALA A 81 -4.76 -9.08 8.36
N ALA A 82 -4.48 -8.22 9.35
CA ALA A 82 -3.12 -7.81 9.69
C ALA A 82 -2.24 -8.97 10.17
N ALA A 83 -2.79 -9.88 11.00
CA ALA A 83 -2.07 -11.06 11.46
C ALA A 83 -1.78 -12.04 10.32
N SER A 84 -2.77 -12.34 9.48
CA SER A 84 -2.60 -13.21 8.30
C SER A 84 -1.60 -12.61 7.30
N PHE A 85 -1.65 -11.29 7.12
CA PHE A 85 -0.69 -10.56 6.30
C PHE A 85 0.73 -10.66 6.84
N SER A 86 0.91 -10.56 8.16
CA SER A 86 2.22 -10.71 8.81
C SER A 86 2.81 -12.12 8.64
N GLU A 87 2.00 -13.18 8.76
CA GLU A 87 2.46 -14.55 8.56
C GLU A 87 2.84 -14.84 7.10
N VAL A 88 2.01 -14.40 6.14
CA VAL A 88 2.31 -14.53 4.70
C VAL A 88 3.54 -13.72 4.33
N GLN A 89 3.71 -12.51 4.88
CA GLN A 89 4.92 -11.74 4.70
C GLN A 89 6.15 -12.46 5.24
N LYS A 90 6.08 -13.03 6.44
CA LYS A 90 7.20 -13.76 7.04
C LYS A 90 7.64 -14.94 6.17
N ALA A 91 6.70 -15.75 5.69
CA ALA A 91 6.98 -16.88 4.81
C ALA A 91 7.52 -16.44 3.43
N THR A 92 6.99 -15.33 2.89
CA THR A 92 7.39 -14.80 1.58
C THR A 92 8.76 -14.12 1.63
N ILE A 93 9.04 -13.36 2.70
CA ILE A 93 10.32 -12.68 2.91
C ILE A 93 11.45 -13.71 3.01
N SER A 94 11.25 -14.82 3.75
CA SER A 94 12.26 -15.88 3.81
C SER A 94 12.62 -16.39 2.41
N ARG A 95 11.62 -16.71 1.58
CA ARG A 95 11.85 -17.17 0.20
C ARG A 95 12.52 -16.11 -0.67
N LYS A 96 12.19 -14.83 -0.47
CA LYS A 96 12.82 -13.71 -1.18
C LYS A 96 14.29 -13.57 -0.80
N ILE A 97 14.63 -13.72 0.47
CA ILE A 97 16.03 -13.69 0.95
C ILE A 97 16.81 -14.85 0.32
N ASP A 98 16.29 -16.08 0.40
CA ASP A 98 16.94 -17.25 -0.19
C ASP A 98 17.14 -17.08 -1.71
N ALA A 99 16.14 -16.53 -2.39
CA ALA A 99 16.19 -16.24 -3.83
C ALA A 99 17.24 -15.18 -4.18
N VAL A 100 17.37 -14.14 -3.35
CA VAL A 100 18.40 -13.10 -3.49
C VAL A 100 19.80 -13.69 -3.30
N ASP A 101 19.98 -14.57 -2.31
CA ASP A 101 21.27 -15.23 -2.05
C ASP A 101 21.69 -16.12 -3.23
N ILE A 102 20.74 -16.90 -3.79
CA ILE A 102 20.98 -17.73 -4.97
C ILE A 102 21.33 -16.86 -6.19
N LEU A 103 20.59 -15.75 -6.41
CA LEU A 103 20.88 -14.81 -7.49
C LEU A 103 22.29 -14.20 -7.35
N TRP A 104 22.63 -13.74 -6.14
CA TRP A 104 23.92 -13.11 -5.88
C TRP A 104 25.08 -14.09 -6.05
N LYS A 105 24.92 -15.32 -5.57
CA LYS A 105 25.87 -16.40 -5.84
C LYS A 105 26.04 -16.63 -7.34
N GLY A 106 24.95 -16.65 -8.11
CA GLY A 106 24.99 -16.74 -9.57
C GLY A 106 25.80 -15.61 -10.23
N ILE A 107 25.70 -14.38 -9.71
CA ILE A 107 26.52 -13.24 -10.18
C ILE A 107 28.00 -13.46 -9.88
N ILE A 108 28.34 -13.91 -8.67
CA ILE A 108 29.73 -14.21 -8.27
C ILE A 108 30.31 -15.34 -9.14
N ASP A 109 29.56 -16.42 -9.32
CA ASP A 109 29.98 -17.59 -10.10
C ASP A 109 30.18 -17.19 -11.58
N PHE A 110 29.29 -16.39 -12.14
CA PHE A 110 29.44 -15.84 -13.50
C PHE A 110 30.72 -14.99 -13.62
N ARG A 111 30.99 -14.10 -12.66
CA ARG A 111 32.21 -13.27 -12.64
C ARG A 111 33.48 -14.10 -12.52
N LYS A 112 33.45 -15.18 -11.75
CA LYS A 112 34.59 -16.07 -11.55
C LYS A 112 34.98 -16.80 -12.84
N ILE A 113 33.99 -17.12 -13.69
CA ILE A 113 34.19 -17.80 -14.96
C ILE A 113 34.54 -16.82 -16.08
N PHE A 114 34.23 -15.52 -15.91
CA PHE A 114 34.57 -14.49 -16.88
C PHE A 114 36.09 -14.44 -17.14
N PRO A 115 36.54 -14.50 -18.41
CA PRO A 115 37.95 -14.68 -18.72
C PRO A 115 38.77 -13.43 -18.36
N GLY A 116 39.83 -13.62 -17.57
CA GLY A 116 40.72 -12.53 -17.16
C GLY A 116 41.37 -11.82 -18.36
N ALA A 117 41.64 -12.54 -19.45
CA ALA A 117 42.11 -11.96 -20.71
C ALA A 117 41.15 -10.91 -21.30
N ALA A 118 39.84 -11.04 -21.11
CA ALA A 118 38.88 -10.02 -21.56
C ALA A 118 38.99 -8.75 -20.71
N SER A 119 39.17 -8.87 -19.39
CA SER A 119 39.39 -7.73 -18.51
C SER A 119 40.68 -6.97 -18.84
N PHE A 120 41.68 -7.62 -19.46
CA PHE A 120 42.87 -6.93 -19.95
C PHE A 120 42.56 -5.92 -21.06
N THR A 121 41.46 -6.08 -21.80
CA THR A 121 41.06 -5.11 -22.82
C THR A 121 40.64 -3.75 -22.25
N ASP A 122 40.31 -3.69 -20.96
CA ASP A 122 39.97 -2.43 -20.29
C ASP A 122 41.16 -1.49 -20.07
N VAL A 123 42.40 -1.99 -20.17
CA VAL A 123 43.60 -1.15 -20.06
C VAL A 123 44.18 -0.75 -21.41
N LEU A 124 43.59 -1.24 -22.51
CA LEU A 124 44.02 -0.96 -23.87
C LEU A 124 43.28 0.24 -24.44
N THR A 125 43.96 1.03 -25.26
CA THR A 125 43.33 2.03 -26.12
C THR A 125 42.61 1.36 -27.29
N ASP A 126 41.66 2.06 -27.91
CA ASP A 126 40.89 1.52 -29.05
C ASP A 126 41.80 1.11 -30.23
N GLU A 127 42.92 1.80 -30.44
CA GLU A 127 43.92 1.44 -31.46
C GLU A 127 44.74 0.19 -31.08
N GLU A 128 45.10 0.04 -29.80
CA GLU A 128 45.77 -1.17 -29.31
C GLU A 128 44.83 -2.39 -29.36
N MET A 129 43.54 -2.19 -29.09
CA MET A 129 42.52 -3.23 -29.18
C MET A 129 42.39 -3.79 -30.61
N LYS A 130 42.48 -2.97 -31.65
CA LYS A 130 42.47 -3.46 -33.05
C LYS A 130 43.59 -4.46 -33.34
N ASN A 131 44.72 -4.33 -32.64
CA ASN A 131 45.88 -5.20 -32.79
C ASN A 131 45.94 -6.32 -31.75
N PHE A 132 44.86 -6.55 -30.98
CA PHE A 132 44.85 -7.51 -29.88
C PHE A 132 45.27 -8.93 -30.28
N TYR A 133 44.88 -9.38 -31.48
CA TYR A 133 45.24 -10.70 -32.01
C TYR A 133 46.56 -10.73 -32.80
N THR A 134 47.08 -9.57 -33.21
CA THR A 134 48.25 -9.47 -34.09
C THR A 134 49.52 -9.02 -33.37
N ASP A 135 49.41 -8.28 -32.25
CA ASP A 135 50.57 -7.84 -31.47
C ASP A 135 51.18 -9.03 -30.69
N PRO A 136 52.47 -9.36 -30.91
CA PRO A 136 53.16 -10.43 -30.18
C PRO A 136 53.12 -10.28 -28.65
N ARG A 137 53.06 -9.05 -28.14
CA ARG A 137 52.99 -8.75 -26.69
C ARG A 137 51.65 -9.15 -26.08
N LEU A 138 50.59 -9.18 -26.88
CA LEU A 138 49.23 -9.50 -26.47
C LEU A 138 48.86 -10.97 -26.74
N HIS A 139 49.73 -11.71 -27.45
CA HIS A 139 49.47 -13.08 -27.90
C HIS A 139 49.01 -14.03 -26.79
N LYS A 140 49.57 -13.91 -25.57
CA LYS A 140 49.14 -14.72 -24.43
C LYS A 140 47.65 -14.54 -24.12
N TYR A 141 47.18 -13.29 -24.08
CA TYR A 141 45.79 -12.95 -23.73
C TYR A 141 44.84 -13.26 -24.87
N SER A 142 45.23 -12.96 -26.11
CA SER A 142 44.40 -13.26 -27.28
C SER A 142 44.26 -14.76 -27.52
N HIS A 143 45.31 -15.55 -27.27
CA HIS A 143 45.24 -17.01 -27.33
C HIS A 143 44.35 -17.61 -26.23
N GLU A 144 44.45 -17.12 -24.99
CA GLU A 144 43.57 -17.53 -23.88
C GLU A 144 42.09 -17.25 -24.23
N LEU A 145 41.79 -16.06 -24.76
CA LEU A 145 40.44 -15.67 -25.13
C LEU A 145 39.90 -16.46 -26.32
N GLU A 146 40.75 -16.80 -27.29
CA GLU A 146 40.40 -17.67 -28.41
C GLU A 146 39.97 -19.06 -27.92
N GLN A 147 40.71 -19.64 -26.98
CA GLN A 147 40.42 -20.97 -26.42
C GLN A 147 39.27 -20.99 -25.42
N PHE A 148 38.85 -19.83 -24.91
CA PHE A 148 37.78 -19.73 -23.93
C PHE A 148 36.47 -20.32 -24.47
N ASP A 149 35.91 -21.30 -23.76
CA ASP A 149 34.61 -21.90 -24.09
C ASP A 149 33.46 -21.02 -23.60
N MET A 150 32.71 -20.45 -24.55
CA MET A 150 31.55 -19.62 -24.22
C MET A 150 30.39 -20.40 -23.59
N ILE A 151 30.33 -21.72 -23.79
CA ILE A 151 29.30 -22.55 -23.16
C ILE A 151 29.43 -22.50 -21.63
N CYS A 152 30.64 -22.32 -21.09
CA CYS A 152 30.86 -22.12 -19.66
C CYS A 152 30.09 -20.91 -19.11
N LEU A 153 30.02 -19.78 -19.83
CA LEU A 153 29.26 -18.61 -19.40
C LEU A 153 27.75 -18.85 -19.44
N ILE A 154 27.28 -19.58 -20.45
CA ILE A 154 25.86 -19.94 -20.57
C ILE A 154 25.45 -20.86 -19.42
N ASN A 155 26.30 -21.83 -19.07
CA ASN A 155 26.05 -22.76 -17.96
C ASN A 155 26.20 -22.09 -16.58
N ALA A 156 27.07 -21.08 -16.46
CA ALA A 156 27.21 -20.27 -15.26
C ALA A 156 25.94 -19.46 -14.95
N ASN A 157 25.17 -19.11 -15.97
CA ASN A 157 23.79 -18.63 -15.83
C ASN A 157 22.87 -19.82 -15.51
N SER A 158 23.08 -20.37 -14.31
CA SER A 158 22.60 -21.68 -13.90
C SER A 158 21.07 -21.76 -13.90
N GLU A 159 20.55 -22.99 -14.08
CA GLU A 159 19.13 -23.27 -13.90
C GLU A 159 18.66 -22.91 -12.48
N GLU A 160 19.52 -22.99 -11.47
CA GLU A 160 19.21 -22.59 -10.09
C GLU A 160 18.77 -21.11 -10.00
N VAL A 161 19.48 -20.22 -10.70
CA VAL A 161 19.15 -18.79 -10.73
C VAL A 161 17.82 -18.53 -11.46
N LYS A 162 17.52 -19.32 -12.50
CA LYS A 162 16.25 -19.22 -13.23
C LYS A 162 15.06 -19.69 -12.39
N LEU A 163 15.25 -20.72 -11.56
CA LEU A 163 14.21 -21.26 -10.68
C LEU A 163 13.74 -20.27 -9.62
N VAL A 164 14.60 -19.35 -9.19
CA VAL A 164 14.27 -18.34 -8.18
C VAL A 164 13.66 -17.06 -8.76
N ARG A 165 13.54 -16.94 -10.09
CA ARG A 165 12.93 -15.78 -10.77
C ARG A 165 11.57 -15.36 -10.19
N PRO A 166 10.62 -16.28 -9.89
CA PRO A 166 9.32 -15.90 -9.34
C PRO A 166 9.39 -15.15 -8.00
N HIS A 167 10.52 -15.22 -7.30
CA HIS A 167 10.70 -14.65 -5.96
C HIS A 167 11.46 -13.32 -5.94
N ILE A 168 12.29 -13.03 -6.95
CA ILE A 168 13.12 -11.80 -7.01
C ILE A 168 12.44 -10.61 -7.71
N GLY A 169 11.35 -10.85 -8.44
CA GLY A 169 10.62 -9.83 -9.18
C GLY A 169 11.27 -9.45 -10.52
N GLU A 170 10.45 -8.90 -11.42
CA GLU A 170 10.84 -8.70 -12.83
C GLU A 170 11.94 -7.65 -13.00
N PHE A 171 11.95 -6.60 -12.18
CA PHE A 171 12.96 -5.54 -12.29
C PHE A 171 14.37 -6.03 -11.89
N VAL A 172 14.49 -6.77 -10.78
CA VAL A 172 15.76 -7.37 -10.35
C VAL A 172 16.24 -8.37 -11.39
N TRP A 173 15.33 -9.21 -11.92
CA TRP A 173 15.65 -10.14 -12.98
C TRP A 173 16.12 -9.46 -14.27
N ALA A 174 15.48 -8.37 -14.67
CA ALA A 174 15.87 -7.59 -15.85
C ALA A 174 17.28 -7.02 -15.70
N LEU A 175 17.64 -6.48 -14.53
CA LEU A 175 19.00 -6.01 -14.25
C LEU A 175 20.03 -7.14 -14.35
N TYR A 176 19.78 -8.27 -13.67
CA TYR A 176 20.67 -9.43 -13.71
C TYR A 176 20.88 -9.98 -15.13
N SER A 177 19.79 -10.20 -15.87
CA SER A 177 19.85 -10.74 -17.22
C SER A 177 20.52 -9.77 -18.21
N THR A 178 20.27 -8.47 -18.07
CA THR A 178 20.94 -7.44 -18.88
C THR A 178 22.45 -7.43 -18.61
N TYR A 179 22.86 -7.49 -17.34
CA TYR A 179 24.27 -7.59 -16.96
C TYR A 179 24.96 -8.78 -17.61
N CYS A 180 24.40 -9.98 -17.46
CA CYS A 180 24.96 -11.20 -18.05
C CYS A 180 25.00 -11.09 -19.58
N THR A 181 23.97 -10.51 -20.21
CA THR A 181 23.89 -10.33 -21.66
C THR A 181 24.99 -9.41 -22.19
N ILE A 182 25.25 -8.28 -21.51
CA ILE A 182 26.32 -7.35 -21.88
C ILE A 182 27.68 -8.06 -21.83
N LEU A 183 27.95 -8.80 -20.75
CA LEU A 183 29.21 -9.51 -20.57
C LEU A 183 29.38 -10.66 -21.59
N MET A 184 28.34 -11.46 -21.83
CA MET A 184 28.40 -12.49 -22.87
C MET A 184 28.62 -11.88 -24.26
N ARG A 185 27.93 -10.78 -24.57
CA ARG A 185 28.07 -10.06 -25.84
C ARG A 185 29.48 -9.49 -26.01
N SER A 186 30.10 -8.96 -24.95
CA SER A 186 31.45 -8.43 -25.02
C SER A 186 32.48 -9.53 -25.31
N ILE A 187 32.37 -10.70 -24.67
CA ILE A 187 33.23 -11.85 -24.97
C ILE A 187 33.04 -12.34 -26.41
N TYR A 188 31.78 -12.45 -26.86
CA TYR A 188 31.50 -12.81 -28.25
C TYR A 188 32.19 -11.86 -29.23
N LEU A 189 32.05 -10.55 -29.01
CA LEU A 189 32.64 -9.52 -29.87
C LEU A 189 34.17 -9.58 -29.86
N LEU A 190 34.76 -9.74 -28.69
CA LEU A 190 36.20 -9.90 -28.55
C LEU A 190 36.70 -11.14 -29.30
N LYS A 191 35.99 -12.27 -29.25
CA LYS A 191 36.34 -13.49 -30.02
C LYS A 191 36.20 -13.27 -31.53
N SER A 192 35.09 -12.67 -31.98
CA SER A 192 34.90 -12.30 -33.39
C SER A 192 35.95 -11.31 -33.89
N GLY A 193 36.57 -10.57 -32.98
CA GLY A 193 37.67 -9.65 -33.23
C GLY A 193 38.89 -10.27 -33.92
N LYS A 194 39.06 -11.59 -33.84
CA LYS A 194 40.13 -12.32 -34.54
C LYS A 194 39.99 -12.19 -36.06
N ASP A 195 38.77 -12.35 -36.55
CA ASP A 195 38.45 -12.29 -37.98
C ASP A 195 38.09 -10.86 -38.39
N GLU A 196 37.53 -10.07 -37.47
CA GLU A 196 37.05 -8.72 -37.70
C GLU A 196 37.59 -7.75 -36.62
N PRO A 197 38.80 -7.17 -36.79
CA PRO A 197 39.47 -6.34 -35.78
C PRO A 197 38.66 -5.16 -35.23
N SER A 198 37.71 -4.62 -36.02
CA SER A 198 36.80 -3.55 -35.59
C SER A 198 35.84 -3.97 -34.47
N LYS A 199 35.56 -5.27 -34.32
CA LYS A 199 34.68 -5.81 -33.28
C LYS A 199 35.36 -5.95 -31.92
N VAL A 200 36.69 -5.90 -31.85
CA VAL A 200 37.41 -6.01 -30.57
C VAL A 200 36.98 -4.87 -29.63
N ALA A 201 36.73 -3.66 -30.17
CA ALA A 201 36.19 -2.51 -29.45
C ALA A 201 34.72 -2.72 -29.05
N TRP A 202 34.46 -3.72 -28.20
CA TRP A 202 33.13 -4.18 -27.81
C TRP A 202 32.25 -3.08 -27.22
N HIS A 203 32.85 -2.11 -26.54
CA HIS A 203 32.13 -1.00 -25.90
C HIS A 203 31.51 -0.02 -26.92
N CYS A 204 31.92 -0.07 -28.19
CA CYS A 204 31.33 0.68 -29.29
C CYS A 204 30.18 -0.06 -29.99
N ASP A 205 29.79 -1.24 -29.50
CA ASP A 205 28.67 -2.00 -30.06
C ASP A 205 27.33 -1.35 -29.71
N ASN A 206 26.52 -1.04 -30.72
CA ASN A 206 25.22 -0.40 -30.55
C ASN A 206 24.27 -1.19 -29.63
N ASN A 207 24.35 -2.53 -29.61
CA ASN A 207 23.48 -3.31 -28.74
C ASN A 207 23.90 -3.16 -27.28
N ILE A 208 25.21 -3.19 -26.99
CA ILE A 208 25.72 -2.93 -25.64
C ILE A 208 25.33 -1.52 -25.20
N GLU A 209 25.49 -0.52 -26.06
CA GLU A 209 25.07 0.86 -25.75
C GLU A 209 23.58 0.95 -25.42
N ASN A 210 22.72 0.32 -26.23
CA ASN A 210 21.28 0.31 -26.00
C ASN A 210 20.91 -0.41 -24.70
N LEU A 211 21.59 -1.52 -24.36
CA LEU A 211 21.35 -2.24 -23.10
C LEU A 211 21.73 -1.38 -21.89
N ILE A 212 22.84 -0.65 -21.96
CA ILE A 212 23.27 0.29 -20.91
C ILE A 212 22.28 1.45 -20.80
N LEU A 213 21.85 2.01 -21.93
CA LEU A 213 20.85 3.08 -21.96
C LEU A 213 19.52 2.66 -21.31
N VAL A 214 19.02 1.47 -21.64
CA VAL A 214 17.77 0.95 -21.07
C VAL A 214 17.93 0.64 -19.58
N ALA A 215 19.07 0.10 -19.16
CA ALA A 215 19.31 -0.27 -17.76
C ALA A 215 19.52 0.94 -16.83
N PHE A 216 20.20 1.99 -17.30
CA PHE A 216 20.70 3.07 -16.44
C PHE A 216 20.32 4.48 -16.88
N GLY A 217 19.74 4.65 -18.08
CA GLY A 217 19.36 5.95 -18.63
C GLY A 217 20.49 6.69 -19.36
N GLU A 218 20.14 7.87 -19.90
CA GLU A 218 21.01 8.66 -20.78
C GLU A 218 22.29 9.17 -20.11
N GLU A 219 22.21 9.55 -18.83
CA GLU A 219 23.34 10.08 -18.07
C GLU A 219 24.44 9.04 -17.93
N CYS A 220 24.11 7.85 -17.41
CA CYS A 220 25.06 6.76 -17.25
C CYS A 220 25.57 6.23 -18.59
N SER A 221 24.72 6.19 -19.64
CA SER A 221 25.17 5.84 -20.99
C SER A 221 26.20 6.84 -21.51
N SER A 222 25.96 8.14 -21.31
CA SER A 222 26.90 9.20 -21.69
C SER A 222 28.20 9.15 -20.90
N GLU A 223 28.14 8.79 -19.62
CA GLU A 223 29.31 8.55 -18.77
C GLU A 223 30.14 7.37 -19.30
N PHE A 224 29.49 6.23 -19.56
CA PHE A 224 30.12 5.02 -20.08
C PHE A 224 30.92 5.27 -21.36
N LYS A 225 30.34 6.03 -22.31
CA LYS A 225 31.01 6.40 -23.57
C LYS A 225 32.28 7.22 -23.39
N LYS A 226 32.36 8.01 -22.30
CA LYS A 226 33.53 8.85 -22.01
C LYS A 226 34.66 8.08 -21.32
N LEU A 227 34.39 6.88 -20.81
CA LEU A 227 35.40 6.05 -20.16
C LEU A 227 36.46 5.63 -21.17
N ARG A 228 37.72 5.85 -20.80
CA ARG A 228 38.88 5.38 -21.55
C ARG A 228 39.37 4.01 -21.11
N TRP A 229 39.13 3.65 -19.85
CA TRP A 229 39.55 2.40 -19.24
C TRP A 229 38.56 1.96 -18.16
N GLY A 230 38.68 0.71 -17.72
CA GLY A 230 37.90 0.17 -16.60
C GLY A 230 36.40 0.07 -16.86
N ARG A 231 36.00 -0.20 -18.11
CA ARG A 231 34.59 -0.27 -18.53
C ARG A 231 33.88 -1.47 -17.90
N TYR A 232 34.55 -2.62 -17.75
CA TYR A 232 34.00 -3.76 -17.00
C TYR A 232 33.84 -3.43 -15.51
N GLN A 233 34.83 -2.81 -14.90
CA GLN A 233 34.74 -2.39 -13.49
C GLN A 233 33.58 -1.40 -13.28
N TRP A 234 33.42 -0.43 -14.19
CA TRP A 234 32.30 0.49 -14.15
C TRP A 234 30.97 -0.25 -14.27
N LEU A 235 30.83 -1.16 -15.24
CA LEU A 235 29.63 -1.98 -15.38
C LEU A 235 29.31 -2.77 -14.12
N HIS A 236 30.31 -3.41 -13.51
CA HIS A 236 30.13 -4.16 -12.26
C HIS A 236 29.59 -3.25 -11.15
N ASN A 237 30.19 -2.07 -10.97
CA ASN A 237 29.77 -1.14 -9.93
C ASN A 237 28.34 -0.61 -10.16
N GLN A 238 27.99 -0.26 -11.40
CA GLN A 238 26.66 0.26 -11.72
C GLN A 238 25.57 -0.81 -11.55
N PHE A 239 25.84 -2.04 -12.01
CA PHE A 239 24.91 -3.15 -11.80
C PHE A 239 24.80 -3.51 -10.31
N ASP A 240 25.90 -3.57 -9.55
CA ASP A 240 25.86 -3.87 -8.12
C ASP A 240 25.05 -2.83 -7.36
N SER A 241 25.29 -1.53 -7.62
CA SER A 241 24.53 -0.44 -7.01
C SER A 241 23.03 -0.53 -7.31
N SER A 242 22.67 -0.70 -8.59
CA SER A 242 21.27 -0.81 -9.02
C SER A 242 20.60 -2.07 -8.48
N LEU A 243 21.31 -3.21 -8.49
CA LEU A 243 20.79 -4.48 -7.99
C LEU A 243 20.55 -4.41 -6.48
N PHE A 244 21.51 -3.89 -5.70
CA PHE A 244 21.33 -3.76 -4.25
C PHE A 244 20.19 -2.82 -3.89
N LYS A 245 20.04 -1.70 -4.60
CA LYS A 245 18.90 -0.79 -4.42
C LYS A 245 17.56 -1.47 -4.74
N ALA A 246 17.52 -2.27 -5.80
CA ALA A 246 16.34 -3.02 -6.19
C ALA A 246 16.01 -4.13 -5.18
N ILE A 247 17.02 -4.85 -4.69
CA ILE A 247 16.90 -5.88 -3.65
C ILE A 247 16.41 -5.27 -2.33
N ASP A 248 16.96 -4.14 -1.90
CA ASP A 248 16.51 -3.42 -0.70
C ASP A 248 15.01 -3.05 -0.83
N THR A 249 14.61 -2.55 -2.00
CA THR A 249 13.19 -2.25 -2.27
C THR A 249 12.31 -3.51 -2.23
N LEU A 250 12.80 -4.63 -2.76
CA LEU A 250 12.10 -5.92 -2.77
C LEU A 250 11.90 -6.48 -1.35
N LEU A 251 12.94 -6.40 -0.51
CA LEU A 251 13.00 -6.97 0.83
C LEU A 251 12.27 -6.09 1.86
N THR A 252 12.40 -4.77 1.76
CA THR A 252 11.67 -3.81 2.62
C THR A 252 10.16 -3.83 2.35
N GLY A 253 9.73 -4.38 1.21
CA GLY A 253 8.32 -4.49 0.87
C GLY A 253 7.65 -3.15 0.61
N LYS A 254 8.42 -2.06 0.39
CA LYS A 254 7.86 -0.71 0.11
C LYS A 254 6.85 -0.75 -1.04
N SER A 255 7.19 -1.43 -2.14
CA SER A 255 6.28 -1.60 -3.29
C SER A 255 4.99 -2.36 -2.95
N PHE A 256 5.06 -3.31 -2.01
CA PHE A 256 3.89 -4.06 -1.54
C PHE A 256 3.05 -3.26 -0.55
N SER A 257 3.67 -2.45 0.30
CA SER A 257 2.98 -1.56 1.23
C SER A 257 2.18 -0.49 0.49
N ASP A 258 2.77 0.12 -0.54
CA ASP A 258 2.10 1.13 -1.35
C ASP A 258 0.93 0.53 -2.14
N ALA A 259 1.12 -0.67 -2.72
CA ALA A 259 0.06 -1.39 -3.41
C ALA A 259 -1.07 -1.84 -2.46
N ALA A 260 -0.75 -2.35 -1.27
CA ALA A 260 -1.74 -2.77 -0.28
C ALA A 260 -2.53 -1.58 0.29
N LEU A 261 -1.86 -0.45 0.53
CA LEU A 261 -2.52 0.79 0.96
C LEU A 261 -3.49 1.30 -0.11
N HIS A 262 -3.06 1.27 -1.38
CA HIS A 262 -3.91 1.63 -2.50
C HIS A 262 -5.13 0.71 -2.63
N GLU A 263 -4.94 -0.60 -2.51
CA GLU A 263 -6.04 -1.58 -2.54
C GLU A 263 -7.02 -1.39 -1.38
N ALA A 264 -6.52 -1.12 -0.17
CA ALA A 264 -7.35 -0.82 1.00
C ALA A 264 -8.20 0.45 0.79
N GLN A 265 -7.61 1.50 0.21
CA GLN A 265 -8.34 2.72 -0.16
C GLN A 265 -9.43 2.46 -1.21
N LEU A 266 -9.17 1.57 -2.17
CA LEU A 266 -10.18 1.16 -3.16
C LEU A 266 -11.34 0.42 -2.50
N MET A 267 -11.06 -0.51 -1.58
CA MET A 267 -12.10 -1.22 -0.83
C MET A 267 -12.94 -0.27 0.03
N GLU A 268 -12.31 0.69 0.73
CA GLU A 268 -13.02 1.68 1.55
C GLU A 268 -13.98 2.54 0.70
N ARG A 269 -13.53 2.95 -0.49
CA ARG A 269 -14.38 3.67 -1.47
C ARG A 269 -15.56 2.83 -1.96
N GLN A 270 -15.36 1.53 -2.19
CA GLN A 270 -16.45 0.64 -2.61
C GLN A 270 -17.47 0.39 -1.49
N ILE A 271 -17.01 0.25 -0.24
CA ILE A 271 -17.88 0.06 0.93
C ILE A 271 -18.71 1.33 1.18
N SER A 272 -18.08 2.50 1.14
CA SER A 272 -18.78 3.79 1.28
C SER A 272 -19.77 4.07 0.14
N ALA A 273 -19.41 3.71 -1.11
CA ALA A 273 -20.34 3.78 -2.24
C ALA A 273 -21.55 2.84 -2.08
N SER A 274 -21.33 1.60 -1.65
CA SER A 274 -22.41 0.63 -1.41
C SER A 274 -23.37 1.11 -0.30
N ARG A 275 -22.82 1.68 0.78
CA ARG A 275 -23.59 2.24 1.90
C ARG A 275 -24.44 3.46 1.50
N SER A 276 -23.94 4.30 0.60
CA SER A 276 -24.72 5.45 0.09
C SER A 276 -25.84 5.04 -0.88
N ASN A 277 -25.75 3.85 -1.49
CA ASN A 277 -26.81 3.30 -2.33
C ASN A 277 -27.93 2.62 -1.51
N GLU A 278 -27.62 1.98 -0.38
CA GLU A 278 -28.62 1.40 0.53
C GLU A 278 -29.51 2.48 1.18
N LEU A 279 -28.97 3.67 1.45
CA LEU A 279 -29.72 4.82 1.98
C LEU A 279 -30.67 5.49 0.96
N LYS A 280 -30.65 5.06 -0.32
CA LYS A 280 -31.46 5.64 -1.39
C LYS A 280 -32.67 4.82 -1.81
N ILE A 281 -32.96 3.67 -1.17
CA ILE A 281 -34.17 2.91 -1.48
C ILE A 281 -35.38 3.74 -1.01
N PRO A 282 -36.20 4.32 -1.91
CA PRO A 282 -37.41 5.01 -1.52
C PRO A 282 -38.43 3.95 -1.10
N TYR A 283 -39.03 4.10 0.08
CA TYR A 283 -40.19 3.31 0.45
C TYR A 283 -41.25 3.40 -0.66
N PRO A 284 -41.71 2.26 -1.23
CA PRO A 284 -42.82 2.29 -2.16
C PRO A 284 -44.09 2.63 -1.36
N LEU A 285 -44.70 3.77 -1.72
CA LEU A 285 -46.07 4.14 -1.33
C LEU A 285 -47.09 3.23 -2.03
#